data_AF-A0A3D3EZT4-F1
#
_entry.id   AF-A0A3D3EZT4-F1
#
_cell.length_a   1.000
_cell.length_b   1.000
_cell.length_c   1.000
_cell.angle_alpha   90.00
_cell.angle_beta   90.00
_cell.angle_gamma   90.00
#
_symmetry.space_group_name_H-M   'P 1'
#
loop_
_entity.id
_entity.type
_entity.pdbx_description
1 polymer ?
#
loop_
_entity_poly.entity_id
_entity_poly.type
_entity_poly.pdbx_seq_one_letter_code
_entity_poly.pdbx_strand_id
1 'polypeptide(L)' 'VVVLEHPDFVMTVYAHNEKNLVAVGDTVQKGQQIAMVGSTGNATGSHLHFEYRIKGKAINPRKVLPLDKG' A
#
# COMPACT_ATOMS: atom_id res chain seq x y z
N VAL A 1 7.70 -1.58 4.97
CA VAL A 1 6.54 -2.12 4.21
C VAL A 1 5.33 -2.10 5.12
N VAL A 2 4.18 -1.67 4.62
CA VAL A 2 2.88 -1.78 5.29
C VAL A 2 1.98 -2.63 4.40
N VAL A 3 1.28 -3.58 5.00
CA VAL A 3 0.23 -4.37 4.34
C VAL A 3 -1.06 -4.09 5.09
N LEU A 4 -2.08 -3.65 4.37
CA LEU A 4 -3.42 -3.45 4.92
C LEU A 4 -4.33 -4.55 4.40
N GLU A 5 -5.01 -5.22 5.32
CA GLU A 5 -6.09 -6.15 5.02
C GLU A 5 -7.40 -5.39 4.91
N HIS A 6 -8.19 -5.75 3.91
CA HIS A 6 -9.53 -5.21 3.65
C HIS A 6 -10.52 -6.38 3.60
N PRO A 7 -11.84 -6.10 3.62
CA PRO A 7 -12.85 -7.13 3.36
C PRO A 7 -12.60 -7.91 2.05
N ASP A 8 -13.29 -9.04 1.90
CA ASP A 8 -13.29 -9.85 0.67
C ASP A 8 -11.92 -10.40 0.24
N PHE A 9 -11.03 -10.67 1.20
CA PHE A 9 -9.67 -11.18 0.97
C PHE A 9 -8.81 -10.24 0.10
N VAL A 10 -9.09 -8.94 0.18
CA VAL A 10 -8.30 -7.90 -0.47
C VAL A 10 -7.18 -7.45 0.46
N MET A 11 -6.00 -7.24 -0.12
CA MET A 11 -4.88 -6.61 0.58
C MET A 11 -4.29 -5.51 -0.29
N THR A 12 -3.81 -4.44 0.34
CA THR A 12 -2.97 -3.43 -0.32
C THR A 12 -1.58 -3.40 0.32
N VAL A 13 -0.55 -3.28 -0.52
CA VAL A 13 0.86 -3.24 -0.08
C VAL A 13 1.45 -1.88 -0.41
N TYR A 14 2.18 -1.32 0.55
CA TYR A 14 2.91 -0.05 0.44
C TYR A 14 4.36 -0.30 0.84
N ALA A 15 5.26 -0.28 -0.15
CA ALA A 15 6.67 -0.59 0.01
C ALA A 15 7.58 0.60 -0.33
N HIS A 16 8.89 0.41 -0.09
CA HIS A 16 9.94 1.44 -0.16
C HIS A 16 9.80 2.60 0.83
N ASN A 17 8.92 2.49 1.82
CA ASN A 17 8.72 3.50 2.87
C ASN A 17 10.04 3.88 3.57
N GLU A 18 10.23 5.17 3.82
CA GLU A 18 11.27 5.67 4.74
C GLU A 18 10.91 5.31 6.18
N LYS A 19 9.64 5.47 6.55
CA LYS A 19 9.12 5.20 7.88
C LYS A 19 7.71 4.62 7.81
N ASN A 20 7.46 3.57 8.57
CA ASN A 20 6.11 3.07 8.84
C ASN A 20 5.54 3.84 10.05
N LEU A 21 4.28 4.28 9.98
CA LEU A 21 3.61 5.07 11.03
C LEU A 21 2.50 4.29 11.75
N VAL A 22 2.29 3.03 11.35
CA VAL A 22 1.32 2.09 11.93
C VAL A 22 2.03 0.79 12.31
N ALA A 23 1.46 0.07 13.26
CA ALA A 23 1.91 -1.22 13.75
C ALA A 23 0.95 -2.36 13.36
N VAL A 24 1.41 -3.60 13.49
CA VAL A 24 0.56 -4.78 13.29
C VAL A 24 -0.55 -4.78 14.33
N GLY A 25 -1.80 -4.97 13.87
CA GLY A 25 -3.00 -4.95 14.70
C GLY A 25 -3.72 -3.60 14.75
N ASP A 26 -3.11 -2.52 14.23
CA ASP A 26 -3.77 -1.22 14.16
C ASP A 26 -4.96 -1.24 13.19
N THR A 27 -6.08 -0.65 13.62
CA THR A 27 -7.19 -0.34 12.71
C THR A 27 -6.91 0.98 12.01
N VAL A 28 -6.93 0.97 10.67
CA VAL A 28 -6.63 2.14 9.84
C VAL A 28 -7.90 2.63 9.15
N GLN A 29 -8.13 3.95 9.19
CA GLN A 29 -9.25 4.59 8.49
C GLN A 29 -8.84 5.12 7.12
N LYS A 30 -9.81 5.22 6.20
CA LYS A 30 -9.57 5.85 4.89
C LYS A 30 -9.05 7.29 5.08
N GLY A 31 -7.94 7.61 4.42
CA GLY A 31 -7.29 8.92 4.50
C GLY A 31 -6.27 9.06 5.64
N GLN A 32 -6.16 8.06 6.53
CA GLN A 32 -5.13 8.05 7.55
C GLN A 32 -3.74 7.86 6.93
N GLN A 33 -2.77 8.64 7.39
CA GLN A 33 -1.37 8.48 6.99
C GLN A 33 -0.77 7.24 7.64
N ILE A 34 -0.26 6.31 6.83
CA ILE A 34 0.28 5.01 7.30
C ILE A 34 1.80 4.89 7.19
N ALA A 35 2.43 5.72 6.35
CA ALA A 35 3.86 5.66 6.07
C ALA A 35 4.35 6.98 5.44
N MET A 36 5.66 7.18 5.47
CA MET A 36 6.38 8.18 4.68
C MET A 36 7.06 7.51 3.49
N VAL A 37 6.92 8.08 2.29
CA VAL A 37 7.59 7.58 1.07
C VAL A 37 9.11 7.68 1.25
N GLY A 38 9.83 6.68 0.75
CA GLY A 38 11.29 6.66 0.76
C GLY A 38 11.85 5.83 -0.37
N SER A 39 13.08 5.33 -0.18
CA SER A 39 13.81 4.50 -1.13
C SER A 39 14.40 3.24 -0.48
N THR A 40 13.72 2.67 0.53
CA THR A 40 14.24 1.48 1.24
C THR A 40 14.12 0.19 0.41
N GLY A 41 15.01 -0.76 0.64
CA GLY A 41 15.02 -2.04 -0.08
C GLY A 41 15.52 -1.92 -1.53
N ASN A 42 14.91 -2.68 -2.44
CA ASN A 42 15.28 -2.65 -3.86
C ASN A 42 14.56 -1.49 -4.58
N ALA A 43 15.04 -0.26 -4.38
CA ALA A 43 14.53 0.95 -5.02
C ALA A 43 15.70 1.79 -5.58
N THR A 44 15.49 2.39 -6.76
CA THR A 44 16.48 3.25 -7.42
C THR A 44 16.32 4.74 -7.09
N GLY A 45 15.37 5.09 -6.22
CA GLY A 45 15.03 6.45 -5.81
C GLY A 45 13.72 6.49 -5.04
N SER A 46 13.36 7.65 -4.48
CA SER A 46 12.15 7.79 -3.67
C SER A 46 10.87 7.68 -4.50
N HIS A 47 10.09 6.62 -4.26
CA HIS A 47 8.81 6.40 -4.91
C HIS A 47 7.94 5.45 -4.10
N LEU A 48 6.65 5.39 -4.43
CA LEU A 48 5.74 4.40 -3.87
C LEU A 48 5.70 3.16 -4.75
N HIS A 49 6.02 1.99 -4.19
CA HIS A 49 5.59 0.71 -4.76
C HIS A 49 4.27 0.30 -4.11
N PHE A 50 3.23 0.23 -4.95
CA PHE A 50 1.87 -0.11 -4.55
C PHE A 50 1.43 -1.41 -5.19
N GLU A 51 0.82 -2.29 -4.40
CA GLU A 51 0.13 -3.47 -4.93
C GLU A 51 -1.31 -3.55 -4.43
N TYR A 52 -2.16 -4.09 -5.30
CA TYR A 52 -3.49 -4.57 -4.94
C TYR A 52 -3.50 -6.09 -5.10
N ARG A 53 -3.89 -6.82 -4.04
CA ARG A 53 -3.89 -8.28 -4.03
C ARG A 53 -5.28 -8.81 -3.73
N ILE A 54 -5.70 -9.86 -4.43
CA ILE A 54 -6.94 -10.62 -4.16
C ILE A 54 -6.54 -12.05 -3.85
N LYS A 55 -6.96 -12.58 -2.69
CA LYS A 55 -6.60 -13.95 -2.25
C LYS A 55 -5.09 -14.21 -2.34
N GLY A 56 -4.30 -13.22 -1.93
CA GLY A 56 -2.83 -13.27 -1.92
C GLY A 56 -2.13 -13.03 -3.27
N LYS A 57 -2.86 -12.95 -4.39
CA LYS A 57 -2.27 -12.72 -5.72
C LYS A 57 -2.35 -11.25 -6.11
N ALA A 58 -1.21 -10.66 -6.50
CA ALA A 58 -1.16 -9.30 -7.03
C ALA A 58 -1.88 -9.22 -8.39
N ILE A 59 -2.67 -8.17 -8.57
CA ILE A 59 -3.34 -7.83 -9.83
C ILE A 59 -2.90 -6.43 -10.26
N ASN A 60 -3.11 -6.09 -11.54
CA ASN A 60 -2.90 -4.73 -12.03
C ASN A 60 -3.84 -3.75 -11.29
N PRO A 61 -3.33 -2.81 -10.46
CA PRO A 61 -4.16 -1.92 -9.67
C PRO A 61 -5.01 -0.95 -10.51
N ARG A 62 -4.59 -0.62 -11.74
CA ARG A 62 -5.35 0.26 -12.64
C ARG A 62 -6.70 -0.35 -13.07
N LYS A 63 -6.93 -1.64 -12.82
CA LYS A 63 -8.23 -2.30 -13.08
C LYS A 63 -9.26 -2.06 -11.97
N VAL A 64 -8.83 -1.63 -10.78
CA VAL A 64 -9.69 -1.57 -9.58
C VAL A 64 -9.65 -0.22 -8.87
N LEU A 65 -8.59 0.56 -9.10
CA LEU A 65 -8.52 1.92 -8.57
C LEU A 65 -9.46 2.84 -9.37
N PRO A 66 -10.10 3.81 -8.70
CA PRO A 66 -10.82 4.86 -9.39
C PRO A 66 -9.92 5.53 -10.42
N LEU A 67 -10.48 5.88 -11.58
CA LEU A 67 -9.78 6.75 -12.53
C LEU A 67 -9.52 8.10 -11.85
N ASP A 68 -8.32 8.64 -12.06
CA ASP A 68 -7.94 9.94 -11.53
C ASP A 68 -9.00 10.98 -11.93
N LYS A 69 -9.70 11.52 -10.93
CA LYS A 69 -10.62 12.66 -11.10
C LYS A 69 -9.83 13.93 -10.85
N GLY A 70 -8.90 14.24 -11.78
CA GLY A 70 -8.00 15.39 -11.71
C GLY A 70 -8.57 16.60 -10.99
#